data_AF-A0A7R9VUU0-F1
#
_entry.id   AF-A0A7R9VUU0-F1
#
_cell.length_a   1.000
_cell.length_b   1.000
_cell.length_c   1.000
_cell.angle_alpha   90.00
_cell.angle_beta   90.00
_cell.angle_gamma   90.00
#
_symmetry.space_group_name_H-M   'P 1'
#
loop_
_entity.id
_entity.type
_entity.pdbx_description
1 polymer ?
#
loop_
_entity_poly.entity_id
_entity_poly.type
_entity_poly.pdbx_seq_one_letter_code
_entity_poly.pdbx_strand_id
1 'polypeptide(L)'
;PVVQTFFAETNDGNEALEKMYKLDSVITVTDAKYILERLDEEKPENAENEAEQQVCFADKIILNKTDLVTEEAQLKNIEDRLRSLNPNAPILRCEHSKISPKELLNIGAFDLERILEFDPFFLGEFKQPK
;
A
#
# COMPACT_ATOMS: atom_id res chain seq x y z
N PRO A 1 -0.61 -1.09 11.32
CA PRO A 1 -0.20 -2.14 10.36
C PRO A 1 -1.12 -3.38 10.39
N VAL A 2 -2.13 -3.41 9.51
CA VAL A 2 -3.07 -4.55 9.39
C VAL A 2 -2.35 -5.83 8.94
N VAL A 3 -1.38 -5.71 8.03
CA VAL A 3 -0.59 -6.83 7.51
C VAL A 3 0.25 -7.49 8.62
N GLN A 4 0.89 -6.72 9.51
CA GLN A 4 1.68 -7.28 10.61
C GLN A 4 0.84 -8.16 11.54
N THR A 5 -0.41 -7.76 11.84
CA THR A 5 -1.33 -8.57 12.65
C THR A 5 -1.61 -9.93 12.03
N PHE A 6 -1.51 -10.07 10.71
CA PHE A 6 -1.71 -11.34 10.01
C PHE A 6 -0.60 -12.36 10.31
N PHE A 7 0.62 -11.87 10.55
CA PHE A 7 1.83 -12.65 10.79
C PHE A 7 2.29 -12.64 12.25
N ALA A 8 1.57 -11.93 13.12
CA ALA A 8 1.85 -11.88 14.53
C ALA A 8 1.44 -13.18 15.21
N GLU A 9 2.34 -13.77 16.00
CA GLU A 9 1.97 -14.77 16.98
C GLU A 9 1.18 -14.09 18.11
N THR A 10 0.02 -14.63 18.47
CA THR A 10 -0.78 -14.06 19.55
C THR A 10 -0.44 -14.77 20.86
N ASN A 11 -0.16 -14.00 21.92
CA ASN A 11 0.26 -14.52 23.23
C ASN A 11 -0.87 -15.23 24.01
N ASP A 12 -2.08 -15.23 23.47
CA ASP A 12 -3.30 -15.78 24.07
C ASP A 12 -3.62 -17.22 23.60
N GLY A 13 -2.74 -17.84 22.81
CA GLY A 13 -2.90 -19.23 22.36
C GLY A 13 -3.85 -19.40 21.18
N ASN A 14 -4.30 -18.31 20.56
CA ASN A 14 -5.03 -18.37 19.29
C ASN A 14 -4.06 -18.72 18.14
N GLU A 15 -4.56 -19.46 17.14
CA GLU A 15 -3.76 -19.77 15.95
C GLU A 15 -3.49 -18.49 15.15
N ALA A 16 -2.25 -18.35 14.66
CA ALA A 16 -1.87 -17.25 13.79
C ALA A 16 -2.84 -17.15 12.60
N LEU A 17 -3.27 -15.92 12.26
CA LEU A 17 -4.28 -15.68 11.20
C LEU A 17 -3.85 -16.27 9.85
N GLU A 18 -2.54 -16.34 9.59
CA GLU A 18 -1.95 -17.01 8.42
C GLU A 18 -2.34 -18.48 8.25
N LYS A 19 -2.77 -19.18 9.32
CA LYS A 19 -3.24 -20.57 9.23
C LYS A 19 -4.68 -20.68 8.74
N MET A 20 -5.50 -19.67 9.01
CA MET A 20 -6.94 -19.66 8.72
C MET A 20 -7.28 -18.86 7.46
N TYR A 21 -6.48 -17.85 7.16
CA TYR A 21 -6.72 -16.90 6.09
C TYR A 21 -5.48 -16.78 5.21
N LYS A 22 -5.70 -16.39 3.95
CA LYS A 22 -4.63 -15.96 3.05
C LYS A 22 -4.76 -14.46 2.81
N LEU A 23 -3.69 -13.70 3.04
CA LEU A 23 -3.62 -12.32 2.61
C LEU A 23 -3.45 -12.30 1.08
N ASP A 24 -4.43 -11.74 0.39
CA ASP A 24 -4.49 -11.76 -1.08
C ASP A 24 -3.64 -10.65 -1.71
N SER A 25 -3.87 -9.41 -1.28
CA SER A 25 -3.17 -8.21 -1.76
C SER A 25 -3.41 -7.02 -0.83
N VAL A 26 -2.49 -6.04 -0.87
CA VAL A 26 -2.60 -4.72 -0.29
C VAL A 26 -3.00 -3.73 -1.40
N ILE A 27 -4.22 -3.21 -1.32
CA ILE A 27 -4.73 -2.22 -2.27
C ILE A 27 -4.72 -0.84 -1.61
N THR A 28 -4.02 0.10 -2.21
CA THR A 28 -3.95 1.49 -1.73
C THR A 28 -4.79 2.39 -2.62
N VAL A 29 -5.79 3.07 -2.04
CA VAL A 29 -6.61 4.06 -2.75
C VAL A 29 -6.05 5.45 -2.46
N THR A 30 -5.59 6.14 -3.49
CA THR A 30 -5.03 7.49 -3.39
C THR A 30 -5.98 8.53 -3.98
N ASP A 31 -6.03 9.71 -3.36
CA ASP A 31 -6.75 10.86 -3.88
C ASP A 31 -5.88 11.64 -4.87
N ALA A 32 -6.20 11.59 -6.17
CA ALA A 32 -5.43 12.25 -7.22
C ALA A 32 -5.24 13.75 -6.99
N LYS A 33 -6.21 14.42 -6.37
CA LYS A 33 -6.14 15.88 -6.16
C LYS A 33 -5.11 16.26 -5.10
N TYR A 34 -4.92 15.42 -4.09
CA TYR A 34 -4.16 15.78 -2.89
C TYR A 34 -2.96 14.89 -2.62
N ILE A 35 -2.76 13.80 -3.37
CA ILE A 35 -1.71 12.82 -3.09
C ILE A 35 -0.31 13.43 -3.08
N LEU A 36 0.03 14.31 -4.03
CA LEU A 36 1.36 14.95 -4.06
C LEU A 36 1.63 15.75 -2.78
N GLU A 37 0.65 16.50 -2.30
CA GLU A 37 0.76 17.26 -1.05
C GLU A 37 0.96 16.35 0.16
N ARG A 38 0.36 15.15 0.16
CA ARG A 38 0.56 14.16 1.24
C ARG A 38 1.93 13.51 1.18
N LEU A 39 2.44 13.22 -0.03
CA LEU A 39 3.77 12.66 -0.24
C LEU A 39 4.87 13.66 0.12
N ASP A 40 4.65 14.95 -0.16
CA ASP A 40 5.63 16.00 0.09
C ASP A 40 5.44 16.68 1.47
N GLU A 41 4.57 16.13 2.32
CA GLU A 41 4.33 16.64 3.67
C GLU A 41 5.58 16.46 4.55
N GLU A 42 6.16 17.57 5.02
CA GLU A 42 7.30 17.53 5.94
C GLU A 42 6.87 16.94 7.29
N LYS A 43 7.45 15.79 7.64
CA LYS A 43 7.23 15.13 8.92
C LYS A 43 8.30 15.53 9.94
N PRO A 44 7.98 15.50 11.25
CA PRO A 44 8.98 15.66 12.30
C PRO A 44 10.16 14.70 12.14
N GLU A 45 11.31 15.05 12.70
CA GLU A 45 12.51 14.20 12.65
C GLU A 45 12.20 12.81 13.25
N ASN A 46 12.52 11.75 12.50
CA ASN A 46 12.22 10.34 12.80
C ASN A 46 10.75 9.90 12.66
N ALA A 47 9.86 10.73 12.13
CA ALA A 47 8.52 10.31 11.74
C ALA A 47 8.49 9.87 10.27
N GLU A 48 7.92 8.70 10.02
CA GLU A 48 7.73 8.16 8.67
C GLU A 48 6.54 8.85 7.99
N ASN A 49 6.64 9.10 6.68
CA ASN A 49 5.50 9.59 5.92
C ASN A 49 4.56 8.41 5.62
N GLU A 50 3.39 8.40 6.26
CA GLU A 50 2.42 7.32 6.13
C GLU A 50 1.87 7.18 4.70
N ALA A 51 1.79 8.28 3.94
CA ALA A 51 1.35 8.24 2.55
C ALA A 51 2.39 7.57 1.65
N GLU A 52 3.68 7.84 1.86
CA GLU A 52 4.77 7.17 1.15
C GLU A 52 4.77 5.67 1.48
N GLN A 53 4.67 5.30 2.76
CA GLN A 53 4.61 3.89 3.17
C GLN A 53 3.43 3.16 2.51
N GLN A 54 2.24 3.74 2.53
CA GLN A 54 1.06 3.12 1.90
C GLN A 54 1.23 2.92 0.39
N VAL A 55 1.94 3.82 -0.29
CA VAL A 55 2.27 3.67 -1.71
C VAL A 55 3.33 2.59 -1.93
N CYS A 56 4.40 2.58 -1.14
CA CYS A 56 5.49 1.61 -1.23
C CYS A 56 5.04 0.17 -0.95
N PHE A 57 4.16 -0.03 0.03
CA PHE A 57 3.66 -1.36 0.38
C PHE A 57 2.50 -1.84 -0.51
N ALA A 58 1.99 -1.02 -1.42
CA ALA A 58 0.88 -1.40 -2.28
C ALA A 58 1.28 -2.54 -3.24
N ASP A 59 0.40 -3.53 -3.38
CA ASP A 59 0.42 -4.44 -4.53
C ASP A 59 -0.24 -3.79 -5.76
N LYS A 60 -1.20 -2.90 -5.53
CA LYS A 60 -1.89 -2.11 -6.55
C LYS A 60 -2.36 -0.78 -5.99
N ILE A 61 -2.24 0.27 -6.81
CA ILE A 61 -2.66 1.62 -6.47
C ILE A 61 -3.90 2.00 -7.28
N ILE A 62 -4.93 2.45 -6.58
CA ILE A 62 -6.14 3.00 -7.19
C ILE A 62 -6.06 4.52 -7.09
N LEU A 63 -5.76 5.16 -8.21
CA LEU A 63 -5.72 6.62 -8.33
C LEU A 63 -7.14 7.15 -8.53
N ASN A 64 -7.81 7.47 -7.43
CA ASN A 64 -9.21 7.91 -7.41
C ASN A 64 -9.34 9.43 -7.52
N LYS A 65 -10.56 9.91 -7.80
CA LYS A 65 -10.92 11.33 -7.97
C LYS A 65 -10.21 12.00 -9.13
N THR A 66 -9.95 11.23 -10.19
CA THR A 66 -9.30 11.75 -11.40
C THR A 66 -10.14 12.81 -12.11
N ASP A 67 -11.46 12.82 -11.89
CA ASP A 67 -12.39 13.88 -12.31
C ASP A 67 -12.04 15.26 -11.73
N LEU A 68 -11.34 15.32 -10.60
CA LEU A 68 -10.93 16.58 -9.97
C LEU A 68 -9.60 17.13 -10.49
N VAL A 69 -8.92 16.39 -11.38
CA VAL A 69 -7.64 16.80 -12.01
C VAL A 69 -7.87 16.97 -13.50
N THR A 70 -8.05 18.21 -13.94
CA THR A 70 -8.48 18.51 -15.32
C THR A 70 -7.37 18.40 -16.35
N GLU A 71 -6.11 18.53 -15.93
CA GLU A 71 -4.95 18.49 -16.83
C GLU A 71 -4.32 17.09 -16.88
N GLU A 72 -4.33 16.47 -18.05
CA GLU A 72 -3.71 15.14 -18.24
C GLU A 72 -2.22 15.13 -17.89
N ALA A 73 -1.51 16.24 -18.13
CA ALA A 73 -0.12 16.39 -17.74
C ALA A 73 0.08 16.30 -16.21
N GLN A 74 -0.88 16.83 -15.43
CA GLN A 74 -0.86 16.72 -13.97
C GLN A 74 -1.12 15.29 -13.51
N LEU A 75 -2.09 14.58 -14.12
CA LEU A 75 -2.32 13.16 -13.84
C LEU A 75 -1.07 12.32 -14.12
N LYS A 76 -0.41 12.58 -15.25
CA LYS A 76 0.85 11.90 -15.58
C LYS A 76 1.94 12.18 -14.55
N ASN A 77 2.08 13.43 -14.08
CA ASN A 77 3.04 13.77 -13.02
C ASN A 77 2.75 13.00 -11.72
N ILE A 78 1.48 12.90 -11.33
CA ILE A 78 1.06 12.11 -10.16
C ILE A 78 1.47 10.64 -10.32
N GLU A 79 1.18 10.04 -11.48
CA GLU A 79 1.57 8.66 -11.76
C GLU A 79 3.08 8.45 -11.78
N ASP A 80 3.83 9.38 -12.36
CA ASP A 80 5.29 9.33 -12.39
C ASP A 80 5.87 9.38 -10.96
N ARG A 81 5.32 10.24 -10.09
CA ARG A 81 5.69 10.29 -8.67
C ARG A 81 5.36 8.99 -7.95
N LEU A 82 4.17 8.44 -8.13
CA LEU A 82 3.77 7.16 -7.53
C LEU A 82 4.66 6.00 -8.01
N ARG A 83 5.00 5.95 -9.30
CA ARG A 83 5.93 4.96 -9.87
C ARG A 83 7.36 5.11 -9.36
N SER A 84 7.80 6.33 -9.06
CA SER A 84 9.12 6.56 -8.46
C SER A 84 9.24 5.95 -7.05
N LEU A 85 8.13 5.89 -6.31
CA LEU A 85 8.06 5.25 -4.99
C LEU A 85 7.86 3.74 -5.10
N ASN A 86 6.96 3.31 -5.98
CA ASN A 86 6.66 1.90 -6.19
C ASN A 86 6.56 1.56 -7.69
N PRO A 87 7.68 1.15 -8.32
CA PRO A 87 7.71 0.87 -9.76
C PRO A 87 6.94 -0.40 -10.14
N ASN A 88 6.69 -1.29 -9.17
CA ASN A 88 6.11 -2.61 -9.39
C ASN A 88 4.58 -2.64 -9.23
N ALA A 89 3.99 -1.63 -8.57
CA ALA A 89 2.54 -1.56 -8.38
C ALA A 89 1.82 -1.03 -9.64
N PRO A 90 0.84 -1.77 -10.20
CA PRO A 90 -0.05 -1.22 -11.21
C PRO A 90 -0.85 -0.05 -10.65
N ILE A 91 -1.02 1.00 -11.46
CA ILE A 91 -1.83 2.17 -11.13
C ILE A 91 -3.10 2.14 -11.99
N LEU A 92 -4.26 2.21 -11.36
CA LEU A 92 -5.56 2.27 -12.03
C LEU A 92 -6.25 3.59 -11.70
N ARG A 93 -6.51 4.40 -12.72
CA ARG A 93 -7.32 5.61 -12.60
C ARG A 93 -8.78 5.27 -12.39
N CYS A 94 -9.45 5.98 -11.48
CA CYS A 94 -10.89 5.90 -11.33
C CYS A 94 -11.51 7.21 -10.81
N GLU A 95 -12.83 7.26 -10.88
CA GLU A 95 -13.67 8.33 -10.34
C GLU A 95 -14.67 7.71 -9.35
N HIS A 96 -14.88 8.35 -8.21
CA HIS A 96 -15.78 7.85 -7.15
C HIS A 96 -15.53 6.39 -6.73
N SER A 97 -14.28 5.93 -6.81
CA SER A 97 -13.85 4.54 -6.53
C SER A 97 -14.57 3.49 -7.38
N LYS A 98 -15.10 3.87 -8.55
CA LYS A 98 -15.76 2.93 -9.46
C LYS A 98 -14.72 2.05 -10.13
N ILE A 99 -14.57 0.83 -9.60
CA ILE A 99 -13.67 -0.19 -10.11
C ILE A 99 -14.35 -1.56 -10.09
N SER A 100 -13.97 -2.42 -11.03
CA SER A 100 -14.42 -3.81 -11.05
C SER A 100 -13.89 -4.54 -9.82
N PRO A 101 -14.72 -5.30 -9.07
CA PRO A 101 -14.24 -6.12 -7.95
C PRO A 101 -13.14 -7.13 -8.33
N LYS A 102 -13.07 -7.52 -9.61
CA LYS A 102 -12.00 -8.39 -10.13
C LYS A 102 -10.62 -7.75 -10.07
N GLU A 103 -10.55 -6.43 -9.99
CA GLU A 103 -9.30 -5.70 -9.81
C GLU A 103 -8.84 -5.67 -8.35
N LEU A 104 -9.67 -6.12 -7.40
CA LEU A 104 -9.43 -6.00 -5.97
C LEU A 104 -9.32 -7.36 -5.26
N LEU A 105 -9.94 -8.40 -5.80
CA LEU A 105 -10.10 -9.70 -5.14
C LEU A 105 -9.47 -10.82 -5.95
N ASN A 106 -8.90 -11.80 -5.24
CA ASN A 106 -8.26 -12.99 -5.81
C ASN A 106 -7.11 -12.66 -6.78
N ILE A 107 -6.32 -11.63 -6.45
CA ILE A 107 -5.17 -11.22 -7.25
C ILE A 107 -3.95 -12.08 -6.90
N GLY A 108 -3.83 -12.49 -5.64
CA GLY A 108 -2.69 -13.25 -5.12
C GLY A 108 -1.36 -12.52 -5.26
N ALA A 109 -1.38 -11.19 -5.19
CA ALA A 109 -0.20 -10.35 -5.40
C ALA A 109 0.63 -10.11 -4.14
N PHE A 110 0.07 -10.39 -2.95
CA PHE A 110 0.77 -10.17 -1.70
C PHE A 110 2.06 -11.00 -1.61
N ASP A 111 3.16 -10.32 -1.37
CA ASP A 111 4.48 -10.90 -1.17
C ASP A 111 5.14 -10.27 0.08
N LEU A 112 5.37 -11.10 1.10
CA LEU A 112 6.00 -10.69 2.34
C LEU A 112 7.49 -10.39 2.16
N GLU A 113 8.19 -11.10 1.28
CA GLU A 113 9.62 -10.91 1.05
C GLU A 113 9.87 -9.51 0.50
N ARG A 114 9.06 -9.08 -0.48
CA ARG A 114 9.08 -7.73 -1.05
C ARG A 114 8.91 -6.63 0.00
N ILE A 115 8.04 -6.85 1.00
CA ILE A 115 7.82 -5.90 2.08
C ILE A 115 9.05 -5.82 3.00
N LEU A 116 9.67 -6.96 3.31
CA LEU A 116 10.87 -7.03 4.14
C LEU A 116 12.13 -6.49 3.44
N GLU A 117 12.19 -6.51 2.11
CA GLU A 117 13.23 -5.83 1.35
C GLU A 117 13.15 -4.30 1.48
N PHE A 118 11.93 -3.75 1.54
CA PHE A 118 11.70 -2.31 1.72
C PHE A 118 11.88 -1.88 3.17
N ASP A 119 11.30 -2.63 4.11
CA ASP A 119 11.41 -2.41 5.54
C ASP A 119 11.76 -3.73 6.26
N PRO A 120 13.05 -3.99 6.53
CA PRO A 120 13.50 -5.20 7.22
C PRO A 120 12.95 -5.34 8.64
N PHE A 121 12.55 -4.24 9.25
CA PHE A 121 11.99 -4.21 10.61
C PHE A 121 10.46 -4.25 10.60
N PHE A 122 9.83 -4.43 9.42
CA PHE A 122 8.39 -4.42 9.27
C PHE A 122 7.68 -5.41 10.18
N LEU A 123 8.24 -6.58 10.47
CA LEU A 123 7.62 -7.54 11.39
C LEU A 123 7.99 -7.31 12.87
N GLY A 124 8.83 -6.32 13.19
CA GLY A 124 9.25 -6.01 14.55
C GLY A 124 9.71 -7.24 15.33
N GLU A 125 9.24 -7.37 16.58
CA GLU A 125 9.52 -8.54 17.44
C GLU A 125 8.67 -9.78 17.10
N PHE A 126 7.71 -9.69 16.17
CA PHE A 126 6.77 -10.79 15.86
C PHE A 126 7.41 -11.96 15.11
N LYS A 127 8.60 -11.78 14.54
CA LYS A 127 9.46 -12.87 14.06
C LYS A 127 10.93 -12.52 14.30
N GLN A 128 11.49 -12.94 15.43
CA GLN A 128 12.91 -13.28 15.41
C GLN A 128 13.05 -14.72 14.93
N PRO A 129 13.69 -14.98 13.77
CA PRO A 129 13.99 -16.34 13.37
C PRO A 129 14.90 -16.98 14.43
N LYS A 130 14.50 -18.14 14.94
CA LYS A 130 15.40 -19.03 15.69
C LYS A 130 16.31 -19.77 14.74
#